data_AF-A0A1F3VBY2-F1
#
_entry.id   AF-A0A1F3VBY2-F1
#
_cell.length_a   1.000
_cell.length_b   1.000
_cell.length_c   1.000
_cell.angle_alpha   90.00
_cell.angle_beta   90.00
_cell.angle_gamma   90.00
#
_symmetry.space_group_name_H-M   'P 1'
#
loop_
_entity.id
_entity.type
_entity.pdbx_description
1 polymer ?
#
loop_
_entity_poly.entity_id
_entity_poly.type
_entity_poly.pdbx_seq_one_letter_code
_entity_poly.pdbx_strand_id
1 'polypeptide(L)'
;MKKTILILFFSIITTNVVASEFKIIKCESERMNKAFLLRENSVTFIDKENDPLRAIASSIPARTQYVNSGINQMLNHEDKKYFIHISNLDNFSDVDDYIEMKTMEGHNIMYPIHCRFN
;
A
#
# COMPACT_ATOMS: atom_id res chain seq x y z
N MET A 1 9.19 66.95 -8.58
CA MET A 1 9.52 65.91 -9.58
C MET A 1 9.11 64.57 -9.01
N LYS A 2 8.26 63.84 -9.74
CA LYS A 2 7.48 62.70 -9.24
C LYS A 2 8.33 61.43 -9.11
N LYS A 3 8.10 60.74 -7.99
CA LYS A 3 8.62 59.43 -7.61
C LYS A 3 8.03 58.36 -8.53
N THR A 4 8.86 57.44 -9.03
CA THR A 4 8.37 56.17 -9.57
C THR A 4 9.33 55.07 -9.17
N ILE A 5 9.10 54.53 -7.97
CA ILE A 5 9.70 53.28 -7.49
C ILE A 5 8.87 52.16 -8.12
N LEU A 6 9.46 51.47 -9.10
CA LEU A 6 8.85 50.32 -9.77
C LEU A 6 9.18 49.06 -8.95
N ILE A 7 8.32 48.71 -7.99
CA ILE A 7 8.42 47.45 -7.24
C ILE A 7 7.85 46.35 -8.12
N LEU A 8 8.75 45.49 -8.64
CA LEU A 8 8.40 44.25 -9.31
C LEU A 8 7.74 43.31 -8.27
N PHE A 9 6.43 43.12 -8.38
CA PHE A 9 5.68 42.09 -7.67
C PHE A 9 6.05 40.71 -8.24
N PHE A 10 7.10 40.09 -7.70
CA PHE A 10 7.37 38.66 -7.92
C PHE A 10 6.44 37.87 -7.01
N SER A 11 5.20 37.62 -7.48
CA SER A 11 4.25 36.76 -6.79
C SER A 11 4.75 35.31 -6.90
N ILE A 12 5.34 34.83 -5.81
CA ILE A 12 5.73 33.43 -5.64
C ILE A 12 4.43 32.65 -5.50
N ILE A 13 4.03 31.98 -6.57
CA ILE A 13 2.97 30.96 -6.54
C ILE A 13 3.58 29.74 -5.82
N THR A 14 3.50 29.71 -4.50
CA THR A 14 3.76 28.48 -3.74
C THR A 14 2.55 27.57 -3.93
N THR A 15 2.63 26.69 -4.93
CA THR A 15 1.70 25.57 -5.03
C THR A 15 1.91 24.67 -3.81
N ASN A 16 0.95 24.68 -2.88
CA ASN A 16 0.89 23.72 -1.79
C ASN A 16 0.63 22.34 -2.41
N VAL A 17 1.70 21.59 -2.66
CA VAL A 17 1.59 20.16 -2.99
C VAL A 17 1.19 19.48 -1.68
N VAL A 18 -0.11 19.26 -1.50
CA VAL A 18 -0.61 18.43 -0.41
C VAL A 18 -0.21 16.99 -0.74
N ALA A 19 0.89 16.55 -0.15
CA ALA A 19 1.25 15.13 -0.16
C ALA A 19 0.17 14.39 0.65
N SER A 20 -0.64 13.60 -0.02
CA SER A 20 -1.60 12.70 0.65
C SER A 20 -0.79 11.59 1.33
N GLU A 21 -0.88 11.50 2.65
CA GLU A 21 -0.23 10.45 3.43
C GLU A 21 -0.96 9.12 3.22
N PHE A 22 -0.27 8.13 2.66
CA PHE A 22 -0.83 6.80 2.48
C PHE A 22 -1.02 6.12 3.84
N LYS A 23 -2.26 5.80 4.20
CA LYS A 23 -2.59 5.10 5.43
C LYS A 23 -2.12 3.64 5.35
N ILE A 24 -1.48 3.16 6.41
CA ILE A 24 -1.06 1.76 6.49
C ILE A 24 -2.32 0.87 6.59
N ILE A 25 -2.38 -0.17 5.76
CA ILE A 25 -3.51 -1.12 5.76
C ILE A 25 -3.00 -2.45 6.28
N LYS A 26 -3.55 -2.94 7.39
CA LYS A 26 -3.29 -4.28 7.89
C LYS A 26 -4.30 -5.24 7.28
N CYS A 27 -3.80 -6.31 6.68
CA CYS A 27 -4.60 -7.36 6.09
C CYS A 27 -4.17 -8.74 6.60
N GLU A 28 -5.10 -9.67 6.70
CA GLU A 28 -4.85 -11.04 7.13
C GLU A 28 -5.80 -12.02 6.45
N SER A 29 -5.36 -13.26 6.24
CA SER A 29 -6.22 -14.34 5.75
C SER A 29 -6.27 -15.47 6.76
N GLU A 30 -7.43 -16.05 7.06
CA GLU A 30 -7.54 -17.20 7.97
C GLU A 30 -6.70 -18.41 7.52
N ARG A 31 -6.45 -18.54 6.21
CA ARG A 31 -5.69 -19.66 5.62
C ARG A 31 -4.19 -19.43 5.56
N MET A 32 -3.70 -18.28 6.05
CA MET A 32 -2.29 -17.93 6.09
C MET A 32 -1.85 -17.68 7.53
N ASN A 33 -0.68 -18.18 7.91
CA ASN A 33 -0.09 -17.93 9.23
C ASN A 33 0.61 -16.56 9.32
N LYS A 34 0.58 -15.77 8.24
CA LYS A 34 1.14 -14.42 8.16
C LYS A 34 0.01 -13.41 7.96
N ALA A 35 0.10 -12.28 8.62
CA ALA A 35 -0.60 -11.05 8.26
C ALA A 35 0.35 -10.16 7.44
N PHE A 36 -0.15 -9.08 6.86
CA PHE A 36 0.69 -8.15 6.11
C PHE A 36 0.22 -6.71 6.25
N LEU A 37 1.19 -5.80 6.26
CA LEU A 37 0.97 -4.35 6.28
C LEU A 37 1.27 -3.81 4.89
N LEU A 38 0.24 -3.28 4.23
CA LEU A 38 0.37 -2.57 2.97
C LEU A 38 0.72 -1.11 3.24
N ARG A 39 1.77 -0.65 2.57
CA ARG A 39 2.17 0.75 2.46
C ARG A 39 2.23 1.11 0.99
N GLU A 40 2.29 2.40 0.67
CA GLU A 40 2.19 2.88 -0.71
C GLU A 40 3.01 2.08 -1.73
N ASN A 41 4.28 1.76 -1.42
CA ASN A 41 5.18 1.03 -2.33
C ASN A 41 5.89 -0.15 -1.66
N SER A 42 5.33 -0.68 -0.56
CA SER A 42 5.93 -1.82 0.13
C SER A 42 4.92 -2.63 0.91
N VAL A 43 5.24 -3.90 1.12
CA VAL A 43 4.45 -4.83 1.93
C VAL A 43 5.37 -5.42 3.00
N THR A 44 4.91 -5.40 4.24
CA THR A 44 5.61 -6.05 5.36
C THR A 44 4.82 -7.26 5.80
N PHE A 45 5.43 -8.44 5.77
CA PHE A 45 4.83 -9.64 6.37
C PHE A 45 5.07 -9.63 7.88
N ILE A 46 4.01 -9.83 8.64
CA ILE A 46 3.99 -9.96 10.09
C ILE A 46 3.51 -11.37 10.43
N ASP A 47 4.18 -12.00 11.38
CA ASP A 47 3.65 -13.21 12.00
C ASP A 47 2.43 -12.83 12.86
N LYS A 48 1.35 -13.60 12.77
CA LYS A 48 0.10 -13.32 13.48
C LYS A 48 0.25 -13.41 15.00
N GLU A 49 1.19 -14.23 15.48
CA GLU A 49 1.38 -14.50 16.90
C GLU A 49 2.47 -13.63 17.56
N ASN A 50 3.27 -12.92 16.76
CA ASN A 50 4.38 -12.08 17.26
C ASN A 50 4.06 -10.57 17.16
N ASP A 51 4.71 -9.79 18.04
CA ASP A 51 4.53 -8.33 18.12
C ASP A 51 4.86 -7.64 16.77
N PRO A 52 3.92 -6.86 16.18
CA PRO A 52 4.13 -6.16 14.92
C PRO A 52 5.36 -5.23 14.92
N LEU A 53 5.83 -4.77 16.08
CA LEU A 53 7.02 -3.91 16.21
C LEU A 53 8.33 -4.61 15.84
N ARG A 54 8.42 -5.95 15.97
CA ARG A 54 9.64 -6.71 15.62
C ARG A 54 9.78 -7.02 14.13
N ALA A 55 8.68 -7.02 13.37
CA ALA A 55 8.68 -7.36 11.94
C ALA A 55 8.94 -6.15 11.01
N ILE A 56 8.96 -4.92 11.56
CA ILE A 56 9.14 -3.67 10.79
C ILE A 56 10.47 -3.65 10.01
N ALA A 57 11.46 -4.47 10.41
CA ALA A 57 12.79 -4.52 9.82
C ALA A 57 12.86 -5.00 8.35
N SER A 58 11.83 -5.68 7.82
CA SER A 58 11.84 -6.21 6.44
C SER A 58 10.58 -5.83 5.67
N SER A 59 10.47 -4.54 5.30
CA SER A 59 9.49 -4.09 4.31
C SER A 59 9.97 -4.50 2.92
N ILE A 60 9.14 -5.19 2.17
CA ILE A 60 9.48 -5.69 0.83
C ILE A 60 8.95 -4.70 -0.20
N PRO A 61 9.78 -4.20 -1.13
CA PRO A 61 9.31 -3.33 -2.19
C PRO A 61 8.19 -4.00 -2.99
N ALA A 62 7.11 -3.26 -3.23
CA ALA A 62 5.98 -3.71 -4.01
C ALA A 62 5.69 -2.71 -5.12
N ARG A 63 5.35 -3.22 -6.30
CA ARG A 63 4.82 -2.40 -7.38
C ARG A 63 3.34 -2.16 -7.10
N THR A 64 2.98 -0.90 -6.91
CA THR A 64 1.60 -0.50 -6.64
C THR A 64 0.93 0.06 -7.88
N GLN A 65 -0.33 -0.28 -8.06
CA GLN A 65 -1.21 0.29 -9.06
C GLN A 65 -2.54 0.64 -8.42
N TYR A 66 -2.94 1.90 -8.51
CA TYR A 66 -4.28 2.33 -8.11
C TYR A 66 -5.27 1.95 -9.22
N VAL A 67 -6.39 1.34 -8.84
CA VAL A 67 -7.46 0.94 -9.77
C VAL A 67 -8.79 1.39 -9.19
N ASN A 68 -9.42 2.38 -9.80
CA ASN A 68 -10.62 3.04 -9.27
C ASN A 68 -10.39 3.53 -7.82
N SER A 69 -11.21 3.08 -6.88
CA SER A 69 -11.10 3.32 -5.43
C SER A 69 -10.16 2.34 -4.71
N GLY A 70 -9.57 1.38 -5.43
CA GLY A 70 -8.79 0.29 -4.89
C GLY A 70 -7.30 0.35 -5.21
N ILE A 71 -6.57 -0.67 -4.76
CA ILE A 71 -5.15 -0.85 -5.00
C ILE A 71 -4.80 -2.28 -5.38
N ASN A 72 -3.82 -2.41 -6.26
CA ASN A 72 -3.12 -3.66 -6.54
C ASN A 72 -1.68 -3.51 -6.12
N GLN A 73 -1.15 -4.49 -5.39
CA GLN A 73 0.27 -4.55 -5.05
C GLN A 73 0.88 -5.87 -5.48
N MET A 74 2.02 -5.78 -6.16
CA MET A 74 2.74 -6.93 -6.69
C MET A 74 4.14 -6.98 -6.10
N LEU A 75 4.54 -8.12 -5.55
CA LEU A 75 5.88 -8.31 -5.01
C LEU A 75 6.34 -9.76 -5.18
N ASN A 76 7.65 -9.98 -5.02
CA ASN A 76 8.23 -11.31 -4.94
C ASN A 76 8.83 -11.51 -3.54
N HIS A 77 8.55 -12.65 -2.92
CA HIS A 77 9.07 -13.01 -1.60
C HIS A 77 9.08 -14.54 -1.45
N GLU A 78 10.15 -15.10 -0.87
CA GLU A 78 10.28 -16.56 -0.62
C GLU A 78 9.95 -17.41 -1.87
N ASP A 79 10.55 -17.08 -3.02
CA ASP A 79 10.35 -17.76 -4.32
C ASP A 79 8.89 -17.83 -4.78
N LYS A 80 8.06 -16.91 -4.29
CA LYS A 80 6.66 -16.76 -4.69
C LYS A 80 6.41 -15.34 -5.15
N LYS A 81 5.52 -15.21 -6.12
CA LYS A 81 4.96 -13.93 -6.52
C LYS A 81 3.63 -13.73 -5.82
N TYR A 82 3.46 -12.59 -5.16
CA TYR A 82 2.22 -12.20 -4.53
C TYR A 82 1.57 -11.08 -5.32
N PHE A 83 0.26 -11.19 -5.49
CA PHE A 83 -0.61 -10.16 -6.03
C PHE A 83 -1.71 -9.89 -5.00
N ILE A 84 -1.71 -8.70 -4.43
CA ILE A 84 -2.66 -8.28 -3.41
C ILE A 84 -3.63 -7.32 -4.09
N HIS A 85 -4.92 -7.62 -4.01
CA HIS A 85 -5.99 -6.82 -4.56
C HIS A 85 -6.88 -6.31 -3.42
N ILE A 86 -7.06 -4.99 -3.38
CA ILE A 86 -8.10 -4.33 -2.61
C ILE A 86 -8.99 -3.60 -3.60
N SER A 87 -10.26 -3.94 -3.63
CA SER A 87 -11.26 -3.39 -4.54
C SER A 87 -11.60 -1.94 -4.21
N ASN A 88 -11.69 -1.61 -2.92
CA ASN A 88 -12.07 -0.29 -2.43
C ASN A 88 -11.41 0.03 -1.08
N LEU A 89 -10.57 1.06 -1.06
CA LEU A 89 -9.90 1.55 0.15
C LEU A 89 -10.86 2.16 1.19
N ASP A 90 -12.04 2.61 0.76
CA ASP A 90 -13.06 3.19 1.65
C ASP A 90 -13.98 2.11 2.24
N ASN A 91 -14.01 0.90 1.66
CA ASN A 91 -14.87 -0.19 2.09
C ASN A 91 -14.23 -1.55 1.81
N PHE A 92 -13.50 -2.09 2.79
CA PHE A 92 -12.89 -3.42 2.70
C PHE A 92 -13.95 -4.53 2.68
N SER A 93 -13.74 -5.54 1.84
CA SER A 93 -14.68 -6.65 1.60
C SER A 93 -13.90 -7.95 1.51
N ASP A 94 -14.23 -8.93 2.35
CA ASP A 94 -13.61 -10.25 2.32
C ASP A 94 -14.03 -11.10 1.11
N VAL A 95 -15.07 -10.66 0.40
CA VAL A 95 -15.53 -11.24 -0.86
C VAL A 95 -14.72 -10.70 -2.04
N ASP A 96 -14.42 -9.40 -2.03
CA ASP A 96 -13.81 -8.72 -3.17
C ASP A 96 -12.29 -8.54 -3.03
N ASP A 97 -11.77 -8.51 -1.80
CA ASP A 97 -10.36 -8.33 -1.52
C ASP A 97 -9.67 -9.69 -1.36
N TYR A 98 -8.51 -9.85 -2.00
CA TYR A 98 -7.80 -11.13 -1.99
C TYR A 98 -6.30 -10.97 -2.16
N ILE A 99 -5.59 -12.05 -1.82
CA ILE A 99 -4.19 -12.26 -2.18
C ILE A 99 -4.07 -13.50 -3.05
N GLU A 100 -3.45 -13.34 -4.21
CA GLU A 100 -3.01 -14.43 -5.06
C GLU A 100 -1.52 -14.68 -4.81
N MET A 101 -1.17 -15.94 -4.55
CA MET A 101 0.19 -16.43 -4.43
C MET A 101 0.48 -17.39 -5.57
N LYS A 102 1.48 -17.06 -6.38
CA LYS A 102 1.96 -17.88 -7.48
C LYS A 102 3.33 -18.49 -7.17
N THR A 103 3.45 -19.81 -7.25
CA THR A 103 4.72 -20.52 -7.11
C THR A 103 5.54 -20.47 -8.41
N MET A 104 6.85 -20.75 -8.33
CA MET A 104 7.71 -20.88 -9.51
C MET A 104 7.27 -22.00 -10.47
N GLU A 105 6.61 -23.04 -9.95
CA GLU A 105 6.04 -24.14 -10.73
C GLU A 105 4.76 -23.73 -11.47
N GLY A 106 4.25 -22.52 -11.23
CA GLY A 106 3.09 -21.96 -11.93
C GLY A 106 1.75 -22.22 -11.24
N HIS A 107 1.73 -22.84 -10.06
CA HIS A 107 0.51 -23.00 -9.27
C HIS A 107 0.06 -21.65 -8.69
N ASN A 108 -1.20 -21.31 -8.93
CA ASN A 108 -1.84 -20.10 -8.38
C ASN A 108 -2.79 -20.51 -7.26
N ILE A 109 -2.67 -19.84 -6.11
CA ILE A 109 -3.60 -20.02 -5.00
C ILE A 109 -4.09 -18.65 -4.59
N MET A 110 -5.42 -18.51 -4.45
CA MET A 110 -6.07 -17.27 -4.05
C MET A 110 -6.70 -17.44 -2.67
N TYR A 111 -6.50 -16.45 -1.80
CA TYR A 111 -7.08 -16.42 -0.47
C TYR A 111 -7.84 -15.10 -0.26
N PRO A 112 -9.07 -15.14 0.32
CA PRO A 112 -9.73 -13.94 0.78
C PRO A 112 -8.93 -13.32 1.92
N ILE A 113 -8.98 -11.99 2.02
CA ILE A 113 -8.24 -11.23 3.03
C ILE A 113 -9.19 -10.27 3.76
N HIS A 114 -8.99 -10.13 5.06
CA HIS A 114 -9.69 -9.16 5.89
C HIS A 114 -8.74 -8.00 6.16
N CYS A 115 -9.11 -6.81 5.71
CA CYS A 115 -8.30 -5.61 5.80
C CYS A 115 -8.90 -4.57 6.76
N ARG A 116 -8.03 -3.76 7.37
CA ARG A 116 -8.38 -2.60 8.19
C ARG A 116 -7.26 -1.57 8.13
N PHE A 117 -7.58 -0.30 8.28
CA PHE A 117 -6.54 0.70 8.54
C PHE A 117 -5.86 0.41 9.88
N ASN A 118 -4.54 0.48 9.88
CA ASN A 118 -3.71 0.23 11.06
C ASN A 118 -3.42 1.51 11.84
#